data_AF-A0A699WCH1-F1
#
_entry.id   AF-A0A699WCH1-F1
#
_cell.length_a   1.000
_cell.length_b   1.000
_cell.length_c   1.000
_cell.angle_alpha   90.00
_cell.angle_beta   90.00
_cell.angle_gamma   90.00
#
_symmetry.space_group_name_H-M   'P 1'
#
loop_
_entity.id
_entity.type
_entity.pdbx_description
1 polymer ?
#
loop_
_entity_poly.entity_id
_entity_poly.type
_entity_poly.pdbx_seq_one_letter_code
_entity_poly.pdbx_strand_id
1 'polypeptide(L)' 'MKNHTLIDHEYVNCPLRFDDRIRPVNLLPIHMFDFDVILGMDWLASHRATIDCYARTVIFGVKGAVTGDVGEWLY' A
#
# COMPACT_ATOMS: atom_id res chain seq x y z
N MET A 1 5.80 -23.46 -21.30
CA MET A 1 6.53 -22.21 -21.64
C MET A 1 6.14 -21.19 -20.59
N LYS A 2 7.11 -20.53 -19.93
CA LYS A 2 6.84 -19.54 -18.89
C LYS A 2 6.17 -18.34 -19.55
N ASN A 3 4.95 -18.00 -19.13
CA ASN A 3 4.30 -16.75 -19.53
C ASN A 3 5.06 -15.63 -18.81
N HIS A 4 6.02 -15.01 -19.49
CA HIS A 4 6.63 -13.79 -18.97
C HIS A 4 5.57 -12.69 -19.08
N THR A 5 5.02 -12.26 -17.95
CA THR A 5 4.21 -11.04 -17.90
C THR A 5 5.17 -9.88 -18.16
N LEU A 6 5.19 -9.39 -19.40
CA LEU A 6 5.89 -8.17 -19.76
C LEU A 6 5.05 -7.01 -19.24
N ILE A 7 5.58 -6.29 -18.25
CA ILE A 7 5.02 -5.02 -17.80
C ILE A 7 5.59 -3.96 -18.75
N ASP A 8 4.77 -3.47 -19.67
CA ASP A 8 5.19 -2.52 -20.72
C ASP A 8 4.75 -1.08 -20.43
N HIS A 9 3.85 -0.89 -19.47
CA HIS A 9 3.37 0.42 -19.05
C HIS A 9 3.06 0.49 -17.56
N GLU A 10 3.09 1.71 -17.01
CA GLU A 10 2.72 2.04 -15.64
C GLU A 10 1.57 3.05 -15.68
N TYR A 11 0.52 2.81 -14.90
CA TYR A 11 -0.52 3.81 -14.67
C TYR A 11 -0.13 4.65 -13.46
N VAL A 12 0.27 5.90 -13.71
CA VAL A 12 0.83 6.79 -12.69
C VAL A 12 -0.29 7.58 -11.98
N ASN A 13 -0.18 7.76 -10.67
CA ASN A 13 -1.09 8.55 -9.83
C ASN A 13 -2.58 8.16 -9.94
N CYS A 14 -2.87 6.87 -10.09
CA CYS A 14 -4.24 6.37 -10.04
C CYS A 14 -4.89 6.74 -8.69
N PRO A 15 -6.10 7.32 -8.69
CA PRO A 15 -6.80 7.67 -7.47
C PRO A 15 -7.36 6.39 -6.82
N LEU A 16 -6.80 5.99 -5.69
CA LEU A 16 -7.33 4.88 -4.90
C LEU A 16 -8.06 5.43 -3.67
N ARG A 17 -9.34 5.07 -3.54
CA ARG A 17 -10.19 5.55 -2.45
C ARG A 17 -10.21 4.57 -1.30
N PHE A 18 -9.90 5.06 -0.11
CA PHE A 18 -10.06 4.37 1.16
C PHE A 18 -11.00 5.19 2.03
N ASP A 19 -12.21 4.67 2.27
CA ASP A 19 -13.26 5.35 3.02
C ASP A 19 -13.55 6.76 2.44
N ASP A 20 -13.24 7.84 3.18
CA ASP A 20 -13.40 9.23 2.77
C ASP A 20 -12.15 9.84 2.13
N ARG A 21 -11.04 9.10 2.03
CA ARG A 21 -9.73 9.59 1.58
C ARG A 21 -9.36 9.04 0.21
N ILE A 22 -8.75 9.89 -0.62
CA ILE A 22 -8.14 9.47 -1.89
C ILE A 22 -6.62 9.52 -1.73
N ARG A 23 -5.95 8.45 -2.11
CA ARG A 23 -4.49 8.34 -2.10
C ARG A 23 -4.00 7.93 -3.50
N PRO A 24 -3.01 8.64 -4.07
CA PRO A 24 -2.46 8.27 -5.37
C PRO A 24 -1.62 6.99 -5.25
N VAL A 25 -1.73 6.13 -6.24
CA VAL A 25 -0.91 4.92 -6.38
C VAL A 25 -0.47 4.75 -7.82
N ASN A 26 0.74 4.26 -8.03
CA ASN A 26 1.16 3.81 -9.35
C ASN A 26 0.83 2.33 -9.49
N LEU A 27 0.19 1.94 -10.58
CA LEU A 27 -0.27 0.58 -10.81
C LEU A 27 0.42 -0.03 -12.04
N LEU A 28 0.88 -1.26 -11.88
CA LEU A 28 1.40 -2.06 -12.98
C LEU A 28 0.31 -3.07 -13.39
N PRO A 29 -0.06 -3.15 -14.67
CA PRO A 29 -1.03 -4.13 -15.15
C PRO A 29 -0.46 -5.54 -14.99
N ILE A 30 -1.19 -6.40 -14.30
CA ILE A 30 -0.84 -7.81 -14.18
C ILE A 30 -2.13 -8.61 -14.39
N HIS A 31 -2.07 -9.64 -15.22
CA HIS A 31 -3.16 -10.61 -15.32
C HIS A 31 -3.26 -11.39 -14.01
N MET A 32 -4.24 -11.02 -13.17
CA MET A 32 -4.56 -11.68 -11.91
C MET A 32 -6.00 -12.18 -11.96
N PHE A 33 -6.24 -13.39 -11.42
CA PHE A 33 -7.56 -14.01 -11.44
C PHE A 33 -8.42 -13.64 -10.22
N ASP A 34 -7.80 -13.50 -9.05
CA ASP A 34 -8.52 -13.46 -7.77
C ASP A 34 -8.55 -12.08 -7.11
N PHE A 35 -7.80 -11.11 -7.63
CA PHE A 35 -7.64 -9.78 -7.02
C PHE A 35 -7.71 -8.69 -8.08
N ASP A 36 -8.34 -7.56 -7.74
CA ASP A 36 -8.38 -6.38 -8.60
C ASP A 36 -7.06 -5.59 -8.55
N VAL A 37 -6.50 -5.42 -7.33
CA VAL A 37 -5.29 -4.65 -7.06
C VAL A 37 -4.50 -5.29 -5.93
N ILE A 38 -3.18 -5.35 -6.08
CA ILE A 38 -2.24 -5.70 -5.00
C ILE A 38 -1.42 -4.45 -4.68
N LEU A 39 -1.43 -4.04 -3.42
CA LEU A 39 -0.63 -2.90 -2.95
C LEU A 39 0.69 -3.41 -2.40
N GLY A 40 1.78 -2.93 -2.99
CA GLY A 40 3.14 -3.24 -2.55
C GLY A 40 3.47 -2.62 -1.20
N MET A 41 4.50 -3.18 -0.57
CA MET A 41 5.02 -2.69 0.72
C MET A 41 5.62 -1.29 0.62
N ASP A 42 6.15 -0.91 -0.54
CA ASP A 42 6.65 0.41 -0.87
C ASP A 42 5.54 1.47 -0.79
N TRP A 43 4.39 1.19 -1.41
CA TRP A 43 3.24 2.07 -1.36
C TRP A 43 2.71 2.17 0.08
N LEU A 44 2.58 1.05 0.78
CA LEU A 44 2.14 1.01 2.18
C LEU A 44 3.09 1.81 3.10
N ALA A 45 4.40 1.64 2.96
CA ALA A 45 5.41 2.35 3.74
C ALA A 45 5.38 3.86 3.48
N SER A 46 5.26 4.29 2.21
CA SER A 46 5.17 5.71 1.86
C SER A 46 3.94 6.41 2.46
N HIS A 47 2.91 5.63 2.78
CA HIS A 47 1.68 6.08 3.43
C HIS A 47 1.65 5.81 4.94
N ARG A 48 2.77 5.36 5.52
CA ARG A 48 2.91 5.00 6.95
C ARG A 48 1.79 4.05 7.38
N ALA A 49 1.52 3.04 6.57
CA ALA A 49 0.48 2.07 6.84
C ALA A 49 0.95 1.10 7.94
N THR A 50 0.11 0.90 8.95
CA THR A 50 0.23 -0.16 9.95
C THR A 50 -0.81 -1.22 9.64
N ILE A 51 -0.37 -2.47 9.52
CA ILE A 51 -1.26 -3.61 9.32
C ILE A 51 -1.45 -4.29 10.68
N ASP A 52 -2.65 -4.23 11.22
CA ASP A 52 -3.04 -5.01 12.38
C ASP A 52 -3.69 -6.31 11.90
N CYS A 53 -2.90 -7.38 11.90
CA CYS A 53 -3.35 -8.70 11.46
C CYS A 53 -4.41 -9.31 12.39
N TYR A 54 -4.38 -8.99 13.69
CA TYR A 54 -5.33 -9.54 14.65
C TYR A 54 -6.70 -8.88 14.47
N ALA A 55 -6.74 -7.55 14.39
CA ALA A 55 -7.96 -6.79 14.15
C ALA A 55 -8.41 -6.83 12.68
N ARG A 56 -7.56 -7.33 11.75
CA ARG A 56 -7.78 -7.33 10.29
C ARG A 56 -8.02 -5.92 9.74
N THR A 57 -7.21 -4.96 10.21
CA THR A 57 -7.32 -3.55 9.80
C THR A 57 -6.02 -3.03 9.22
N VAL A 58 -6.12 -2.02 8.37
CA VAL A 58 -4.99 -1.25 7.85
C VAL A 58 -5.20 0.20 8.24
N ILE A 59 -4.25 0.75 8.98
CA ILE A 59 -4.31 2.11 9.50
C ILE A 59 -3.26 2.93 8.76
N PHE A 60 -3.68 3.98 8.06
CA PHE A 60 -2.76 4.86 7.35
C PHE A 60 -2.37 6.07 8.19
N GLY A 61 -1.07 6.28 8.38
CA GLY A 61 -0.56 7.43 9.12
C GLY A 61 -0.93 8.77 8.49
N VAL A 62 -0.97 9.80 9.34
CA VAL A 62 -1.11 11.21 8.95
C VAL A 62 0.30 11.78 8.71
N LYS A 63 0.55 12.42 7.57
CA LYS A 63 1.82 13.12 7.34
C LYS A 63 1.96 14.23 8.38
N GLY A 64 3.02 14.17 9.20
CA GLY A 64 3.29 15.14 10.27
C GLY A 64 3.04 14.65 11.70
N ALA A 65 2.44 13.48 11.89
CA ALA A 65 2.45 12.83 13.21
C ALA A 65 3.88 12.35 13.50
N VAL A 66 4.46 12.80 14.61
CA VAL A 66 5.70 12.26 15.16
C VAL A 66 5.37 10.84 15.61
N THR A 67 5.82 9.85 14.85
CA THR A 67 5.80 8.46 15.31
C THR A 67 6.96 8.31 16.27
N GLY A 68 6.66 8.41 17.58
CA GLY A 68 7.60 7.94 18.60
C GLY A 68 7.91 6.47 18.35
N ASP A 69 9.19 6.16 18.37
CA ASP A 69 9.68 4.81 18.12
C ASP A 69 9.08 3.85 19.16
N VAL A 70 8.60 2.68 18.73
CA VAL A 70 8.15 1.63 19.66
C VAL A 70 9.29 1.11 20.54
N GLY A 71 10.54 1.47 20.20
CA GLY A 71 11.75 1.15 20.97
C GLY A 71 12.04 2.07 22.16
N GLU A 72 11.42 3.24 22.30
CA GLU A 72 11.67 4.11 23.47
C GLU A 72 10.82 3.76 24.71
N TRP A 73 9.87 2.82 24.59
CA TRP A 73 9.04 2.35 25.71
C TRP A 73 9.55 1.06 26.37
N LEU A 74 10.67 0.52 25.90
CA LEU A 74 11.33 -0.63 26.49
C LEU A 74 12.81 -0.34 26.71
N TYR A 75 13.13 0.63 27.57
CA TYR A 75 14.09 0.62 28.69
C TYR A 75 14.02 1.96 29.44
#